data_AF-A0A2V5RRZ3-F1
#
_entry.id   AF-A0A2V5RRZ3-F1
#
_cell.length_a   1.000
_cell.length_b   1.000
_cell.length_c   1.000
_cell.angle_alpha   90.00
_cell.angle_beta   90.00
_cell.angle_gamma   90.00
#
_symmetry.space_group_name_H-M   'P 1'
#
loop_
_entity.id
_entity.type
_entity.pdbx_description
1 polymer ?
#
loop_
_entity_poly.entity_id
_entity_poly.type
_entity_poly.pdbx_seq_one_letter_code
_entity_poly.pdbx_strand_id
1 'polypeptide(L)'
;MRLALSGYHVKEFLADAVGGETSQWMLDAGAHLRRDYTNYFRKHRVPISKSQRRPCLVGLTKTEALEHPGSQLACIFAYTPPRFHFNRSQRMLLQHALTGETCDTLAKSLSISPWTVKKRWHAIYGRVADVDNELLPPPIADGHHAISRGTERRRHLLSYLRQHLEELRPYEPSKPRMAHIEARRLRTRFVYLGD
;
A
#
# COMPACT_ATOMS: atom_id res chain seq x y z
N MET A 1 -8.76 0.13 -11.44
CA MET A 1 -9.08 -0.08 -10.01
C MET A 1 -8.15 -1.09 -9.30
N ARG A 2 -6.98 -1.44 -9.85
CA ARG A 2 -6.10 -2.52 -9.31
C ARG A 2 -5.06 -2.04 -8.28
N LEU A 3 -4.84 -0.74 -8.17
CA LEU A 3 -3.66 -0.15 -7.52
C LEU A 3 -3.87 0.33 -6.08
N ALA A 4 -5.10 0.68 -5.67
CA ALA A 4 -5.37 1.23 -4.35
C ALA A 4 -5.55 0.17 -3.24
N LEU A 5 -5.93 -1.07 -3.59
CA LEU A 5 -6.35 -2.10 -2.61
C LEU A 5 -5.38 -3.29 -2.46
N SER A 6 -4.58 -3.63 -3.49
CA SER A 6 -3.60 -4.75 -3.53
C SER A 6 -2.47 -4.71 -2.50
N GLY A 7 -2.64 -5.32 -1.32
CA GLY A 7 -1.69 -5.20 -0.19
C GLY A 7 -2.28 -4.71 1.14
N TYR A 8 -3.59 -4.41 1.19
CA TYR A 8 -4.31 -4.40 2.46
C TYR A 8 -4.76 -5.83 2.76
N HIS A 9 -4.83 -6.20 4.05
CA HIS A 9 -5.51 -7.43 4.44
C HIS A 9 -7.02 -7.20 4.41
N VAL A 10 -7.57 -6.99 3.21
CA VAL A 10 -9.00 -6.82 3.00
C VAL A 10 -9.69 -8.10 3.47
N LYS A 11 -10.63 -7.96 4.41
CA LYS A 11 -11.45 -9.07 4.91
C LYS A 11 -12.79 -9.11 4.21
N GLU A 12 -13.31 -7.94 3.85
CA GLU A 12 -14.62 -7.78 3.27
C GLU A 12 -14.65 -6.51 2.39
N PHE A 13 -15.37 -6.61 1.28
CA PHE A 13 -15.77 -5.52 0.40
C PHE A 13 -17.28 -5.36 0.50
N LEU A 14 -17.76 -4.14 0.73
CA LEU A 14 -19.18 -3.78 0.75
C LEU A 14 -19.39 -2.55 -0.14
N ALA A 15 -20.47 -2.57 -0.92
CA ALA A 15 -20.86 -1.44 -1.76
C ALA A 15 -22.38 -1.29 -1.82
N ASP A 16 -22.84 -0.04 -1.69
CA ASP A 16 -24.21 0.33 -2.00
C ASP A 16 -24.33 0.51 -3.52
N ALA A 17 -24.90 -0.48 -4.20
CA ALA A 17 -25.19 -0.43 -5.61
C ALA A 17 -26.57 0.20 -5.82
N VAL A 18 -26.63 1.34 -6.51
CA VAL A 18 -27.89 1.99 -6.86
C VAL A 18 -28.21 1.68 -8.32
N GLY A 19 -29.34 1.00 -8.51
CA GLY A 19 -29.90 0.73 -9.82
C GLY A 19 -29.46 -0.58 -10.47
N GLY A 20 -30.34 -1.11 -11.33
CA GLY A 20 -30.27 -2.50 -11.78
C GLY A 20 -28.98 -2.88 -12.50
N GLU A 21 -28.46 -1.99 -13.35
CA GLU A 21 -27.23 -2.24 -14.11
C GLU A 21 -25.99 -2.28 -13.20
N THR A 22 -25.85 -1.32 -12.28
CA THR A 22 -24.75 -1.28 -11.30
C THR A 22 -24.77 -2.51 -10.41
N SER A 23 -25.95 -2.87 -9.90
CA SER A 23 -26.14 -4.05 -9.06
C SER A 23 -25.79 -5.33 -9.83
N GLN A 24 -26.27 -5.46 -11.08
CA GLN A 24 -26.02 -6.65 -11.90
C GLN A 24 -24.53 -6.78 -12.23
N TRP A 25 -23.87 -5.70 -12.64
CA TRP A 25 -22.43 -5.72 -12.89
C TRP A 25 -21.63 -6.18 -11.67
N MET A 26 -21.98 -5.72 -10.46
CA MET A 26 -21.28 -6.15 -9.24
C MET A 26 -21.49 -7.64 -8.94
N LEU A 27 -22.70 -8.16 -9.18
CA LEU A 27 -22.99 -9.59 -9.03
C LEU A 27 -22.19 -10.41 -10.05
N ASP A 28 -22.18 -9.99 -11.31
CA ASP A 28 -21.42 -10.63 -12.40
C ASP A 28 -19.90 -10.56 -12.15
N ALA A 29 -19.44 -9.50 -11.48
CA ALA A 29 -18.05 -9.32 -11.07
C ALA A 29 -17.66 -10.21 -9.86
N GLY A 30 -18.61 -10.96 -9.29
CA GLY A 30 -18.41 -11.93 -8.21
C GLY A 30 -18.88 -11.48 -6.83
N ALA A 31 -19.59 -10.36 -6.69
CA ALA A 31 -20.19 -9.97 -5.42
C ALA A 31 -21.48 -10.76 -5.14
N HIS A 32 -21.83 -10.84 -3.85
CA HIS A 32 -23.07 -11.43 -3.39
C HIS A 32 -24.02 -10.34 -2.88
N LEU A 33 -25.32 -10.52 -3.14
CA LEU A 33 -26.35 -9.65 -2.56
C LEU A 33 -26.39 -9.85 -1.04
N ARG A 34 -26.14 -8.78 -0.28
CA ARG A 34 -26.25 -8.77 1.18
C ARG A 34 -27.62 -8.28 1.64
N ARG A 35 -28.15 -7.22 1.01
CA ARG A 35 -29.48 -6.66 1.30
C ARG A 35 -30.10 -6.01 0.06
N ASP A 36 -31.38 -6.24 -0.19
CA ASP A 36 -32.14 -5.64 -1.30
C ASP A 36 -33.01 -4.44 -0.87
N TYR A 37 -33.02 -4.12 0.43
CA TYR A 37 -33.82 -3.09 1.09
C TYR A 37 -35.34 -3.12 0.82
N THR A 38 -35.89 -4.18 0.20
CA THR A 38 -37.30 -4.24 -0.20
C THR A 38 -38.25 -4.02 0.98
N ASN A 39 -37.97 -4.67 2.11
CA ASN A 39 -38.78 -4.55 3.32
C ASN A 39 -38.69 -3.16 3.97
N TYR A 40 -37.54 -2.50 3.86
CA TYR A 40 -37.33 -1.15 4.39
C TYR A 40 -38.22 -0.14 3.66
N PHE A 41 -38.18 -0.12 2.32
CA PHE A 41 -39.02 0.76 1.51
C PHE A 41 -40.51 0.48 1.70
N ARG A 42 -40.89 -0.80 1.79
CA ARG A 42 -42.29 -1.20 2.07
C ARG A 42 -42.79 -0.66 3.39
N LYS A 43 -41.99 -0.81 4.47
CA LYS A 43 -42.35 -0.36 5.82
C LYS A 43 -42.49 1.17 5.90
N HIS A 44 -41.60 1.91 5.24
CA HIS A 44 -41.56 3.38 5.33
C HIS A 44 -42.40 4.09 4.27
N ARG A 45 -43.16 3.34 3.44
CA ARG A 45 -44.03 3.85 2.36
C ARG A 45 -43.31 4.83 1.42
N VAL A 46 -42.00 4.69 1.28
CA VAL A 46 -41.21 5.54 0.37
C VAL A 46 -41.53 5.08 -1.05
N PRO A 47 -41.97 6.00 -1.94
CA PRO A 47 -42.29 5.66 -3.32
C PRO A 47 -41.09 5.00 -3.97
N ILE A 48 -41.24 3.74 -4.34
CA ILE A 48 -40.19 3.03 -5.07
C ILE A 48 -40.18 3.62 -6.48
N SER A 49 -39.34 4.63 -6.71
CA SER A 49 -39.05 5.07 -8.08
C SER A 49 -38.62 3.84 -8.88
N LYS A 50 -39.11 3.71 -10.13
CA LYS A 50 -38.95 2.58 -11.07
C LYS A 50 -37.78 1.65 -10.70
N SER A 51 -38.03 0.33 -10.65
CA SER A 51 -37.11 -0.77 -10.29
C SER A 51 -35.62 -0.55 -10.59
N GLN A 52 -35.31 0.18 -11.66
CA GLN A 52 -34.00 0.68 -12.07
C GLN A 52 -33.22 1.57 -11.08
N ARG A 53 -33.75 2.02 -9.93
CA ARG A 53 -33.00 2.85 -8.94
C ARG A 53 -33.04 2.33 -7.50
N ARG A 54 -33.37 1.06 -7.29
CA ARG A 54 -33.36 0.51 -5.92
C ARG A 54 -31.92 0.36 -5.43
N PRO A 55 -31.57 0.89 -4.24
CA PRO A 55 -30.29 0.60 -3.62
C PRO A 55 -30.31 -0.85 -3.13
N CYS A 56 -29.23 -1.58 -3.40
CA CYS A 56 -28.93 -2.83 -2.74
C CYS A 56 -27.52 -2.80 -2.17
N LEU A 57 -27.33 -3.47 -1.04
CA LEU A 57 -26.01 -3.72 -0.48
C LEU A 57 -25.52 -5.01 -1.11
N VAL A 58 -24.39 -4.92 -1.82
CA VAL A 58 -23.65 -6.09 -2.31
C VAL A 58 -22.30 -6.14 -1.61
N GLY A 59 -21.69 -7.31 -1.60
CA GLY A 59 -20.39 -7.47 -0.98
C GLY A 59 -19.74 -8.81 -1.25
N LEU A 60 -18.49 -8.91 -0.87
CA LEU A 60 -17.67 -10.10 -1.03
C LEU A 60 -16.73 -10.19 0.17
N THR A 61 -16.64 -11.36 0.80
CA THR A 61 -15.62 -11.64 1.82
C THR A 61 -14.38 -12.23 1.19
N LYS A 62 -13.26 -12.20 1.91
CA LYS A 62 -12.02 -12.86 1.47
C LYS A 62 -12.22 -14.35 1.26
N THR A 63 -13.00 -15.02 2.11
CA THR A 63 -13.26 -16.47 1.99
C THR A 63 -14.07 -16.78 0.74
N GLU A 64 -15.17 -16.06 0.48
CA GLU A 64 -15.96 -16.23 -0.74
C GLU A 64 -15.15 -15.88 -2.01
N ALA A 65 -14.28 -14.87 -1.94
CA ALA A 65 -13.38 -14.53 -3.04
C ALA A 65 -12.36 -15.64 -3.35
N LEU A 66 -11.89 -16.35 -2.32
CA LEU A 66 -10.94 -17.47 -2.48
C LEU A 66 -11.61 -18.73 -3.02
N GLU A 67 -12.92 -18.90 -2.84
CA GLU A 67 -13.70 -19.97 -3.48
C GLU A 67 -13.80 -19.76 -5.00
N HIS A 68 -13.81 -18.50 -5.45
CA HIS A 68 -13.91 -18.12 -6.87
C HIS A 68 -12.81 -17.12 -7.27
N PRO A 69 -11.53 -17.53 -7.28
CA PRO A 69 -10.39 -16.62 -7.43
C PRO A 69 -10.31 -15.95 -8.81
N GLY A 70 -11.07 -16.44 -9.80
CA GLY A 70 -11.16 -15.85 -11.14
C GLY A 70 -12.15 -14.68 -11.28
N SER A 71 -12.93 -14.36 -10.23
CA SER A 71 -13.88 -13.24 -10.30
C SER A 71 -13.17 -11.89 -10.33
N GLN A 72 -13.79 -10.89 -10.98
CA GLN A 72 -13.17 -9.57 -11.12
C GLN A 72 -12.93 -8.90 -9.76
N LEU A 73 -13.83 -9.11 -8.78
CA LEU A 73 -13.69 -8.57 -7.43
C LEU A 73 -12.76 -9.39 -6.54
N ALA A 74 -12.45 -10.65 -6.85
CA ALA A 74 -11.48 -11.45 -6.08
C ALA A 74 -10.09 -10.80 -6.05
N CYS A 75 -9.71 -10.05 -7.09
CA CYS A 75 -8.42 -9.36 -7.15
C CYS A 75 -8.23 -8.31 -6.03
N ILE A 76 -9.31 -7.81 -5.42
CA ILE A 76 -9.25 -6.88 -4.27
C ILE A 76 -8.58 -7.53 -3.06
N PHE A 77 -8.70 -8.85 -2.94
CA PHE A 77 -8.18 -9.64 -1.82
C PHE A 77 -6.75 -10.13 -2.04
N ALA A 78 -6.18 -9.88 -3.23
CA ALA A 78 -4.79 -10.18 -3.52
C ALA A 78 -3.87 -9.30 -2.67
N TYR A 79 -3.00 -9.94 -1.90
CA TYR A 79 -2.02 -9.26 -1.06
C TYR A 79 -0.63 -9.42 -1.67
N THR A 80 0.00 -8.30 -2.02
CA THR A 80 1.41 -8.23 -2.42
C THR A 80 2.18 -7.52 -1.30
N PRO A 81 3.12 -8.20 -0.61
CA PRO A 81 3.93 -7.56 0.42
C PRO A 81 4.88 -6.50 -0.19
N PRO A 82 5.15 -5.37 0.49
CA PRO A 82 6.14 -4.40 0.03
C PRO A 82 7.54 -5.04 0.04
N ARG A 83 8.33 -4.87 -1.02
CA ARG A 83 9.70 -5.41 -1.09
C ARG A 83 10.67 -4.54 -0.27
N PHE A 84 10.54 -3.22 -0.40
CA PHE A 84 11.49 -2.27 0.20
C PHE A 84 11.10 -1.82 1.60
N HIS A 85 9.90 -2.15 2.08
CA HIS A 85 9.49 -1.92 3.47
C HIS A 85 9.72 -0.48 3.99
N PHE A 86 9.56 0.55 3.15
CA PHE A 86 9.88 1.95 3.48
C PHE A 86 9.29 2.38 4.84
N ASN A 87 10.08 3.07 5.66
CA ASN A 87 9.57 3.56 6.94
C ASN A 87 8.58 4.72 6.73
N ARG A 88 7.85 5.13 7.79
CA ARG A 88 6.83 6.18 7.70
C ARG A 88 7.36 7.47 7.05
N SER A 89 8.53 7.93 7.45
CA SER A 89 9.11 9.19 6.95
C SER A 89 9.52 9.11 5.47
N GLN A 90 9.96 7.94 5.03
CA GLN A 90 10.31 7.66 3.63
C GLN A 90 9.05 7.56 2.77
N ARG A 91 8.02 6.84 3.24
CA ARG A 91 6.73 6.73 2.53
C ARG A 91 6.06 8.08 2.31
N MET A 92 6.00 8.92 3.34
CA MET A 92 5.44 10.27 3.22
C MET A 92 6.19 11.07 2.14
N LEU A 93 7.52 11.05 2.17
CA LEU A 93 8.33 11.73 1.17
C LEU A 93 8.08 11.19 -0.25
N LEU A 94 7.99 9.87 -0.43
CA LEU A 94 7.71 9.25 -1.72
C LEU A 94 6.30 9.55 -2.23
N GLN A 95 5.30 9.61 -1.36
CA GLN A 95 3.92 9.98 -1.69
C GLN A 95 3.85 11.40 -2.27
N HIS A 96 4.48 12.38 -1.60
CA HIS A 96 4.60 13.74 -2.13
C HIS A 96 5.49 13.81 -3.39
N ALA A 97 6.54 12.98 -3.47
CA ALA A 97 7.38 12.95 -4.66
C ALA A 97 6.64 12.42 -5.90
N LEU A 98 5.66 11.51 -5.72
CA LEU A 98 4.83 10.98 -6.80
C LEU A 98 3.89 12.01 -7.41
N THR A 99 3.46 13.01 -6.64
CA THR A 99 2.64 14.14 -7.12
C THR A 99 3.45 15.18 -7.90
N GLY A 100 4.78 15.01 -7.99
CA GLY A 100 5.68 15.87 -8.76
C GLY A 100 6.39 16.95 -7.96
N GLU A 101 6.30 16.95 -6.63
CA GLU A 101 6.94 17.98 -5.80
C GLU A 101 8.47 17.99 -5.91
N THR A 102 9.08 19.17 -6.03
CA THR A 102 10.55 19.33 -6.01
C THR A 102 11.13 19.11 -4.60
N CYS A 103 12.45 19.02 -4.45
CA CYS A 103 13.07 18.91 -3.11
C CYS A 103 12.73 20.09 -2.19
N ASP A 104 12.63 21.30 -2.73
CA ASP A 104 12.29 22.50 -1.97
C ASP A 104 10.81 22.52 -1.58
N THR A 105 9.93 22.10 -2.49
CA THR A 105 8.51 21.91 -2.19
C THR A 105 8.32 20.83 -1.12
N LEU A 106 9.01 19.70 -1.24
CA LEU A 106 8.98 18.61 -0.26
C LEU A 106 9.42 19.07 1.14
N ALA A 107 10.47 19.89 1.23
CA ALA A 107 10.94 20.44 2.49
C ALA A 107 9.84 21.26 3.18
N LYS A 108 9.13 22.10 2.41
CA LYS A 108 8.01 22.91 2.90
C LYS A 108 6.81 22.04 3.27
N SER A 109 6.35 21.17 2.38
CA SER A 109 5.18 20.30 2.59
C SER A 109 5.33 19.38 3.81
N LEU A 110 6.54 18.92 4.09
CA LEU A 110 6.84 18.03 5.22
C LEU A 110 7.36 18.77 6.46
N SER A 111 7.47 20.10 6.42
CA SER A 111 8.05 20.93 7.49
C SER A 111 9.42 20.43 7.98
N ILE A 112 10.32 20.11 7.05
CA ILE A 112 11.69 19.64 7.33
C ILE A 112 12.73 20.44 6.53
N SER A 113 13.99 20.40 6.96
CA SER A 113 15.07 21.06 6.20
C SER A 113 15.36 20.38 4.86
N PRO A 114 15.80 21.12 3.82
CA PRO A 114 16.24 20.53 2.55
C PRO A 114 17.35 19.47 2.72
N TRP A 115 18.23 19.67 3.70
CA TRP A 115 19.22 18.67 4.10
C TRP A 115 18.58 17.35 4.55
N THR A 116 17.51 17.42 5.34
CA THR A 116 16.75 16.23 5.78
C THR A 116 16.10 15.52 4.60
N VAL A 117 15.57 16.27 3.62
CA VAL A 117 15.05 15.70 2.36
C VAL A 117 16.15 14.94 1.62
N LYS A 118 17.34 15.54 1.45
CA LYS A 118 18.49 14.90 0.82
C LYS A 118 18.90 13.63 1.54
N LYS A 119 19.02 13.67 2.88
CA LYS A 119 19.38 12.49 3.70
C LYS A 119 18.35 11.36 3.55
N ARG A 120 17.05 11.69 3.50
CA ARG A 120 15.99 10.68 3.29
C ARG A 120 16.08 10.05 1.92
N TRP A 121 16.33 10.81 0.86
CA TRP A 121 16.56 10.26 -0.49
C TRP A 121 17.75 9.29 -0.52
N HIS A 122 18.87 9.64 0.12
CA HIS A 122 20.02 8.73 0.21
C HIS A 122 19.66 7.42 0.93
N ALA A 123 18.94 7.51 2.04
CA ALA A 123 18.49 6.32 2.77
C ALA A 123 17.50 5.46 1.97
N ILE A 124 16.63 6.08 1.17
CA ILE A 124 15.73 5.38 0.24
C ILE A 124 16.53 4.64 -0.82
N TYR A 125 17.50 5.32 -1.44
CA TYR A 125 18.35 4.73 -2.48
C TYR A 125 19.22 3.59 -1.97
N GLY A 126 19.80 3.72 -0.78
CA GLY A 126 20.55 2.64 -0.14
C GLY A 126 19.65 1.43 0.05
N ARG A 127 18.46 1.63 0.63
CA ARG A 127 17.52 0.54 0.85
C ARG A 127 17.06 -0.17 -0.42
N VAL A 128 16.82 0.59 -1.49
CA VAL A 128 16.46 -0.01 -2.78
C VAL A 128 17.64 -0.83 -3.31
N ALA A 129 18.85 -0.27 -3.29
CA ALA A 129 20.05 -0.97 -3.76
C ALA A 129 20.39 -2.22 -2.94
N ASP A 130 20.05 -2.26 -1.63
CA ASP A 130 20.22 -3.43 -0.77
C ASP A 130 19.31 -4.60 -1.18
N VAL A 131 18.17 -4.33 -1.82
CA VAL A 131 17.16 -5.33 -2.22
C VAL A 131 17.20 -5.63 -3.72
N ASP A 132 17.45 -4.62 -4.54
CA ASP A 132 17.42 -4.65 -6.00
C ASP A 132 18.42 -3.62 -6.53
N ASN A 133 19.64 -4.08 -6.80
CA ASN A 133 20.75 -3.24 -7.25
C ASN A 133 20.64 -2.84 -8.72
N GLU A 134 19.81 -3.53 -9.52
CA GLU A 134 19.59 -3.25 -10.95
C GLU A 134 18.51 -2.19 -11.17
N LEU A 135 17.59 -2.01 -10.22
CA LEU A 135 16.49 -1.05 -10.36
C LEU A 135 16.97 0.40 -10.50
N LEU A 136 18.09 0.76 -9.88
CA LEU A 136 18.63 2.12 -9.87
C LEU A 136 19.96 2.19 -10.62
N PRO A 137 20.17 3.24 -11.46
CA PRO A 137 21.47 3.49 -12.07
C PRO A 137 22.59 3.51 -11.01
N PRO A 138 23.78 2.94 -11.29
CA PRO A 138 24.84 2.77 -10.30
C PRO A 138 25.27 4.10 -9.64
N PRO A 139 25.61 4.10 -8.34
CA PRO A 139 26.15 5.28 -7.68
C PRO A 139 27.52 5.63 -8.29
N ILE A 140 27.84 6.92 -8.40
CA ILE A 140 29.18 7.37 -8.77
C ILE A 140 29.91 7.85 -7.51
N ALA A 141 31.22 7.67 -7.47
CA ALA A 141 32.11 8.51 -6.67
C ALA A 141 31.99 9.99 -7.10
N ASP A 142 32.08 10.89 -6.14
CA ASP A 142 31.76 12.31 -6.24
C ASP A 142 32.30 13.02 -7.51
N GLY A 143 31.45 13.79 -8.20
CA GLY A 143 31.82 14.58 -9.39
C GLY A 143 30.67 15.41 -9.99
N HIS A 144 30.96 16.21 -11.02
CA HIS A 144 30.03 17.18 -11.65
C HIS A 144 28.71 16.57 -12.18
N HIS A 145 28.63 15.24 -12.34
CA HIS A 145 27.42 14.54 -12.79
C HIS A 145 26.48 14.08 -11.66
N ALA A 146 26.79 14.36 -10.39
CA ALA A 146 26.00 13.91 -9.25
C ALA A 146 24.55 14.42 -9.24
N ILE A 147 24.32 15.67 -9.68
CA ILE A 147 22.97 16.27 -9.72
C ILE A 147 22.10 15.61 -10.80
N SER A 148 22.66 15.42 -12.01
CA SER A 148 21.96 14.80 -13.14
C SER A 148 21.55 13.35 -12.82
N ARG A 149 22.46 12.55 -12.22
CA ARG A 149 22.13 11.16 -11.85
C ARG A 149 21.24 11.04 -10.62
N GLY A 150 21.27 12.00 -9.68
CA GLY A 150 20.30 12.05 -8.59
C GLY A 150 18.86 12.21 -9.10
N THR A 151 18.68 13.04 -10.12
CA THR A 151 17.40 13.21 -10.84
C THR A 151 17.02 11.93 -11.60
N GLU A 152 18.00 11.26 -12.22
CA GLU A 152 17.77 10.00 -12.92
C GLU A 152 17.33 8.87 -11.98
N ARG A 153 18.06 8.63 -10.87
CA ARG A 153 17.68 7.64 -9.84
C ARG A 153 16.28 7.92 -9.28
N ARG A 154 15.96 9.19 -9.04
CA ARG A 154 14.62 9.61 -8.62
C ARG A 154 13.57 9.24 -9.66
N ARG A 155 13.83 9.54 -10.94
CA ARG A 155 12.91 9.24 -12.05
C ARG A 155 12.65 7.74 -12.18
N HIS A 156 13.69 6.91 -12.13
CA HIS A 156 13.58 5.45 -12.18
C HIS A 156 12.74 4.91 -11.02
N LEU A 157 13.07 5.32 -9.78
CA LEU A 157 12.33 4.88 -8.60
C LEU A 157 10.85 5.30 -8.66
N LEU A 158 10.55 6.55 -9.03
CA LEU A 158 9.17 7.02 -9.12
C LEU A 158 8.42 6.34 -10.27
N SER A 159 9.08 6.00 -11.38
CA SER A 159 8.48 5.23 -12.46
C SER A 159 8.06 3.84 -11.98
N TYR A 160 8.95 3.15 -11.26
CA TYR A 160 8.65 1.87 -10.63
C TYR A 160 7.48 1.98 -9.64
N LEU A 161 7.53 2.95 -8.72
CA LEU A 161 6.50 3.10 -7.69
C LEU A 161 5.11 3.39 -8.24
N ARG A 162 4.99 4.04 -9.41
CA ARG A 162 3.67 4.23 -10.06
C ARG A 162 3.02 2.91 -10.47
N GLN A 163 3.82 1.90 -10.76
CA GLN A 163 3.38 0.55 -11.09
C GLN A 163 3.25 -0.34 -9.84
N HIS A 164 3.94 0.03 -8.76
CA HIS A 164 4.07 -0.74 -7.51
C HIS A 164 3.69 0.10 -6.27
N LEU A 165 2.44 0.56 -6.20
CA LEU A 165 1.97 1.37 -5.07
C LEU A 165 1.90 0.58 -3.75
N GLU A 166 1.94 -0.75 -3.79
CA GLU A 166 2.09 -1.63 -2.63
C GLU A 166 3.30 -1.27 -1.76
N GLU A 167 4.38 -0.75 -2.34
CA GLU A 167 5.59 -0.32 -1.61
C GLU A 167 5.36 0.86 -0.67
N LEU A 168 4.36 1.69 -0.96
CA LEU A 168 4.05 2.91 -0.18
C LEU A 168 3.02 2.67 0.91
N ARG A 169 2.64 1.42 1.16
CA ARG A 169 1.66 1.09 2.19
C ARG A 169 2.28 1.12 3.58
N PRO A 170 1.51 1.49 4.61
CA PRO A 170 1.93 1.28 5.99
C PRO A 170 2.28 -0.19 6.21
N TYR A 171 3.53 -0.45 6.57
CA TYR A 171 3.98 -1.73 7.04
C TYR A 171 4.37 -1.54 8.49
N GLU A 172 3.74 -2.30 9.38
CA GLU A 172 4.30 -2.52 10.72
C GLU A 172 5.41 -3.54 10.54
N PRO A 173 6.70 -3.16 10.68
CA PRO A 173 7.70 -4.18 10.95
C PRO A 173 7.18 -4.88 12.18
N SER A 174 6.86 -6.18 12.04
CA SER A 174 6.50 -7.02 13.16
C SER A 174 7.51 -6.67 14.24
N LYS A 175 7.07 -6.03 15.34
CA LYS A 175 7.96 -5.74 16.46
C LYS A 175 8.67 -7.06 16.69
N PRO A 176 10.01 -7.14 16.62
CA PRO A 176 10.69 -8.32 17.13
C PRO A 176 10.19 -8.41 18.56
N ARG A 177 9.28 -9.35 18.81
CA ARG A 177 8.73 -9.64 20.12
C ARG A 177 9.98 -9.78 20.97
N MET A 178 10.13 -8.90 21.95
CA MET A 178 11.37 -8.70 22.71
C MET A 178 11.77 -9.99 23.42
N ALA A 179 12.37 -10.91 22.65
CA ALA A 179 12.84 -12.22 23.04
C ALA A 179 14.22 -12.49 22.41
N HIS A 180 14.81 -11.49 21.74
CA HIS A 180 16.14 -11.60 21.12
C HIS A 180 17.19 -10.65 21.68
N ILE A 181 16.84 -9.81 22.67
CA ILE A 181 17.83 -8.98 23.39
C ILE A 181 18.31 -9.68 24.68
N GLU A 182 17.54 -10.61 25.27
CA GLU A 182 18.01 -11.40 26.43
C GLU A 182 18.89 -12.60 26.04
N ALA A 183 18.69 -13.18 24.86
CA ALA A 183 19.48 -14.34 24.40
C ALA A 183 20.98 -14.02 24.16
N ARG A 184 21.33 -12.73 24.00
CA ARG A 184 22.73 -12.29 23.83
C ARG A 184 23.40 -11.78 25.11
N ARG A 185 22.64 -11.61 26.21
CA ARG A 185 23.20 -11.31 27.55
C ARG A 185 23.43 -12.56 28.40
N LEU A 186 22.72 -13.66 28.13
CA LEU A 186 22.91 -14.93 28.84
C LEU A 186 24.05 -15.79 28.25
N ARG A 187 24.49 -15.55 27.01
CA ARG A 187 25.68 -16.22 26.44
C ARG A 187 27.03 -15.60 26.85
N THR A 188 27.03 -14.41 27.45
CA THR A 188 28.27 -13.76 27.93
C THR A 188 28.48 -13.91 29.45
N ARG A 189 27.53 -14.53 30.17
CA ARG A 189 27.67 -14.82 31.62
C ARG A 189 28.06 -16.26 31.95
N PHE A 190 28.07 -17.17 30.98
CA PHE A 190 28.48 -18.56 31.16
C PHE A 190 29.93 -18.87 30.70
N VAL A 191 30.70 -17.86 30.27
CA VAL A 191 32.11 -18.02 29.87
C VAL A 191 33.08 -17.52 30.96
N TYR A 192 32.59 -17.09 32.13
CA TYR A 192 33.43 -16.57 33.23
C TYR A 192 33.10 -17.21 34.59
N LEU A 193 32.78 -18.51 34.62
CA LEU A 193 32.69 -19.34 35.83
C LEU A 193 33.04 -20.77 35.43
N GLY A 194 34.33 -21.03 35.21
CA GLY A 194 34.83 -22.33 34.79
C GLY A 194 36.29 -22.25 34.38
N ASP A 195 37.14 -21.88 35.32
CA ASP A 195 38.53 -22.34 35.50
C ASP A 195 38.95 -22.03 36.95
#